data_AF-V5NQZ1-F1
#
_entry.id   AF-V5NQZ1-F1
#
_cell.length_a   1.000
_cell.length_b   1.000
_cell.length_c   1.000
_cell.angle_alpha   90.00
_cell.angle_beta   90.00
_cell.angle_gamma   90.00
#
_symmetry.space_group_name_H-M   'P 1'
#
loop_
_entity.id
_entity.type
_entity.pdbx_description
1 polymer ?
#
loop_
_entity_poly.entity_id
_entity_poly.type
_entity_poly.pdbx_seq_one_letter_code
_entity_poly.pdbx_strand_id
1 'polypeptide(L)'
;MSAEVQMPQIHVIGKLREIPLVECAYNRSTDVYNKMKESNYLLTWTLQSAEGASMTALGAVAPVANKFQQPIQVVDDTICKGIDVLQKKVPIVKEPPSQIIETAKTKVTELSASTVGQVHTIANKSWKKANEVLSSTHYGNVALSGFDSASNTADHYIDYYLPADEEEVKCSSTS
;
A
#
# COMPACT_ATOMS: atom_id res chain seq x y z
N MET A 1 -42.80 -23.66 -27.39
CA MET A 1 -42.72 -24.08 -25.98
C MET A 1 -41.33 -23.74 -25.47
N SER A 2 -41.15 -22.56 -24.89
CA SER A 2 -39.87 -22.15 -24.31
C SER A 2 -39.71 -22.91 -23.00
N ALA A 3 -38.74 -23.82 -22.94
CA ALA A 3 -38.42 -24.53 -21.72
C ALA A 3 -37.97 -23.51 -20.67
N GLU A 4 -38.69 -23.40 -19.55
CA GLU A 4 -38.20 -22.70 -18.37
C GLU A 4 -36.89 -23.35 -17.94
N VAL A 5 -35.81 -22.58 -18.08
CA VAL A 5 -34.49 -22.92 -17.59
C VAL A 5 -34.53 -22.84 -16.06
N GLN A 6 -35.00 -23.89 -15.42
CA GLN A 6 -34.90 -24.02 -13.98
C GLN A 6 -33.51 -24.52 -13.64
N MET A 7 -32.64 -23.59 -13.28
CA MET A 7 -31.26 -23.86 -12.86
C MET A 7 -31.26 -24.41 -11.43
N PRO A 8 -30.42 -25.41 -11.09
CA PRO A 8 -30.30 -25.90 -9.72
C PRO A 8 -29.96 -24.75 -8.75
N GLN A 9 -30.75 -24.59 -7.69
CA GLN A 9 -30.49 -23.61 -6.63
C GLN A 9 -29.29 -24.07 -5.79
N ILE A 10 -28.19 -23.30 -5.81
CA ILE A 10 -26.94 -23.56 -5.08
C ILE A 10 -26.94 -22.67 -3.82
N HIS A 11 -27.08 -23.27 -2.65
CA HIS A 11 -27.22 -22.55 -1.37
C HIS A 11 -25.88 -22.04 -0.85
N VAL A 12 -24.76 -22.65 -1.24
CA VAL A 12 -23.41 -22.22 -0.88
C VAL A 12 -23.14 -20.79 -1.32
N ILE A 13 -23.61 -20.41 -2.52
CA ILE A 13 -23.39 -19.06 -3.05
C ILE A 13 -24.11 -18.03 -2.17
N GLY A 14 -25.32 -18.35 -1.71
CA GLY A 14 -26.07 -17.52 -0.76
C GLY A 14 -25.31 -17.34 0.56
N LYS A 15 -24.88 -18.45 1.19
CA LYS A 15 -24.09 -18.42 2.44
C LYS A 15 -22.75 -17.71 2.30
N LEU A 16 -22.09 -17.85 1.16
CA LEU A 16 -20.81 -17.20 0.89
C LEU A 16 -21.01 -15.68 0.76
N ARG A 17 -22.12 -15.24 0.16
CA ARG A 17 -22.49 -13.83 0.05
C ARG A 17 -22.87 -13.20 1.40
N GLU A 18 -23.38 -13.99 2.35
CA GLU A 18 -23.63 -13.54 3.72
C GLU A 18 -22.34 -13.20 4.49
N ILE A 19 -21.17 -13.59 3.99
CA ILE A 19 -19.88 -13.22 4.58
C ILE A 19 -19.51 -11.79 4.13
N PRO A 20 -19.42 -10.80 5.05
CA PRO A 20 -19.19 -9.40 4.70
C PRO A 20 -17.92 -9.17 3.86
N LEU A 21 -16.86 -9.94 4.11
CA LEU A 21 -15.62 -9.87 3.35
C LEU A 21 -15.81 -10.31 1.88
N VAL A 22 -16.60 -11.36 1.65
CA VAL A 22 -16.90 -11.85 0.31
C VAL A 22 -17.73 -10.82 -0.42
N GLU A 23 -18.75 -10.25 0.22
CA GLU A 23 -19.55 -9.18 -0.37
C GLU A 23 -18.70 -7.96 -0.75
N CYS A 24 -17.80 -7.51 0.13
CA CYS A 24 -16.86 -6.44 -0.19
C CYS A 24 -15.93 -6.80 -1.36
N ALA A 25 -15.39 -8.02 -1.38
CA ALA A 25 -14.52 -8.47 -2.47
C ALA A 25 -15.28 -8.57 -3.80
N TYR A 26 -16.51 -9.08 -3.76
CA TYR A 26 -17.39 -9.20 -4.91
C TYR A 26 -17.75 -7.82 -5.48
N ASN A 27 -18.23 -6.90 -4.64
CA ASN A 27 -18.56 -5.54 -5.06
C ASN A 27 -17.33 -4.81 -5.61
N ARG A 28 -16.17 -4.94 -4.93
CA ARG A 28 -14.92 -4.33 -5.41
C ARG A 28 -14.45 -4.91 -6.74
N SER A 29 -14.55 -6.21 -6.93
CA SER A 29 -14.20 -6.87 -8.19
C SER A 29 -15.14 -6.44 -9.32
N THR A 30 -16.44 -6.30 -9.02
CA THR A 30 -17.45 -5.81 -9.95
C THR A 30 -17.16 -4.37 -10.36
N ASP A 31 -16.82 -3.49 -9.41
CA ASP A 31 -16.43 -2.10 -9.70
C ASP A 31 -15.19 -2.01 -10.58
N VAL A 32 -14.17 -2.81 -10.30
CA VAL A 32 -12.93 -2.84 -11.09
C VAL A 32 -13.22 -3.37 -12.50
N TYR A 33 -14.01 -4.43 -12.60
CA TYR A 33 -14.44 -4.99 -13.87
C TYR A 33 -15.24 -3.98 -14.69
N ASN A 34 -16.22 -3.30 -14.09
CA ASN A 34 -17.00 -2.27 -14.76
C ASN A 34 -16.12 -1.09 -15.21
N LYS A 35 -15.17 -0.65 -14.37
CA LYS A 35 -14.18 0.37 -14.76
C LYS A 35 -13.33 -0.05 -15.95
N MET A 36 -12.90 -1.31 -16.00
CA MET A 36 -12.14 -1.85 -17.14
C MET A 36 -13.00 -1.94 -18.39
N LYS A 37 -14.23 -2.42 -18.25
CA LYS A 37 -15.22 -2.50 -19.33
C LYS A 37 -15.48 -1.12 -19.92
N GLU A 38 -15.82 -0.14 -19.08
CA GLU A 38 -16.15 1.24 -19.46
C GLU A 38 -14.95 2.07 -19.91
N SER A 39 -13.72 1.56 -19.78
CA SER A 39 -12.51 2.28 -20.17
C SER A 39 -12.41 2.52 -21.69
N ASN A 40 -12.95 1.61 -22.51
CA ASN A 40 -12.93 1.73 -23.97
C ASN A 40 -14.13 1.05 -24.61
N TYR A 41 -14.72 1.68 -25.63
CA TYR A 41 -15.88 1.16 -26.36
C TYR A 41 -15.67 -0.27 -26.90
N LEU A 42 -14.46 -0.59 -27.39
CA LEU A 42 -14.14 -1.94 -27.90
C LEU A 42 -14.13 -2.99 -26.78
N LEU A 43 -13.62 -2.63 -25.60
CA LEU A 43 -13.62 -3.52 -24.43
C LEU A 43 -15.03 -3.72 -23.90
N THR A 44 -15.85 -2.67 -23.85
CA THR A 44 -17.28 -2.78 -23.54
C THR A 44 -17.97 -3.79 -24.44
N TRP A 45 -17.82 -3.64 -25.76
CA TRP A 45 -18.51 -4.50 -26.73
C TRP A 45 -18.05 -5.96 -26.66
N THR A 46 -16.73 -6.21 -26.60
CA THR A 46 -16.19 -7.58 -26.53
C THR A 46 -16.60 -8.30 -25.25
N LEU A 47 -16.49 -7.63 -24.10
CA LEU A 47 -16.89 -8.18 -22.81
C LEU A 47 -18.40 -8.39 -22.71
N GLN A 48 -19.21 -7.47 -23.23
CA GLN A 48 -20.67 -7.63 -23.28
C GLN A 48 -21.10 -8.77 -24.21
N SER A 49 -20.40 -8.97 -25.32
CA SER A 49 -20.62 -10.11 -26.22
C SER A 49 -20.25 -11.44 -25.53
N ALA A 50 -19.12 -11.47 -24.81
CA ALA A 50 -18.70 -12.64 -24.04
C ALA A 50 -19.68 -12.97 -22.90
N GLU A 51 -20.19 -11.96 -22.19
CA GLU A 51 -21.24 -12.12 -21.17
C GLU A 51 -22.52 -12.70 -21.80
N GLY A 52 -22.94 -12.19 -22.95
CA GLY A 52 -24.10 -12.70 -23.68
C GLY A 52 -23.93 -14.15 -24.16
N ALA A 53 -22.74 -14.50 -24.66
CA ALA A 53 -22.38 -15.86 -25.04
C ALA A 53 -22.38 -16.81 -23.83
N SER A 54 -21.86 -16.35 -22.69
CA SER A 54 -21.89 -17.10 -21.43
C SER A 54 -23.32 -17.35 -20.93
N MET A 55 -24.19 -16.33 -20.97
CA MET A 55 -25.60 -16.48 -20.61
C MET A 55 -26.33 -17.47 -21.52
N THR A 56 -26.04 -17.42 -22.83
CA THR A 56 -26.60 -18.33 -23.82
C THR A 56 -26.10 -19.77 -23.60
N ALA A 57 -24.81 -19.93 -23.32
CA ALA A 57 -24.21 -21.22 -23.00
C ALA A 57 -24.80 -21.81 -21.71
N LEU A 58 -25.00 -20.99 -20.68
CA LEU A 58 -25.68 -21.38 -19.44
C LEU A 58 -27.10 -21.89 -19.69
N GLY A 59 -27.87 -21.21 -20.54
CA GLY A 59 -29.20 -21.67 -20.98
C GLY A 59 -29.15 -23.01 -21.73
N ALA A 60 -28.11 -23.23 -22.54
CA ALA A 60 -27.93 -24.47 -23.29
C ALA A 60 -27.48 -25.65 -22.41
N VAL A 61 -26.70 -25.41 -21.36
CA VAL A 61 -26.25 -26.47 -20.42
C VAL A 61 -27.23 -26.73 -19.26
N ALA A 62 -28.21 -25.84 -19.04
CA ALA A 62 -29.26 -26.02 -18.04
C ALA A 62 -29.92 -27.41 -18.00
N PRO A 63 -30.36 -28.02 -19.12
CA PRO A 63 -30.96 -29.36 -19.08
C PRO A 63 -29.98 -30.46 -18.65
N VAL A 64 -28.68 -30.28 -18.91
CA VAL A 64 -27.62 -31.20 -18.48
C VAL A 64 -27.32 -30.99 -16.99
N ALA A 65 -27.28 -29.76 -16.51
CA ALA A 65 -27.09 -29.44 -15.09
C ALA A 65 -28.19 -30.07 -14.21
N ASN A 66 -29.43 -30.11 -14.68
CA ASN A 66 -30.53 -30.79 -13.98
C ASN A 66 -30.32 -32.31 -13.82
N LYS A 67 -29.59 -32.96 -14.74
CA LYS A 67 -29.23 -34.39 -14.59
C LYS A 67 -28.19 -34.62 -13.49
N PHE A 68 -27.38 -33.61 -13.19
CA PHE A 68 -26.37 -33.64 -12.12
C PHE A 68 -26.81 -32.93 -10.84
N GLN A 69 -28.10 -32.62 -10.71
CA GLN A 69 -28.62 -31.89 -9.55
C GLN A 69 -28.35 -32.61 -8.23
N GLN A 70 -28.44 -33.95 -8.20
CA GLN A 70 -28.15 -34.77 -7.02
C GLN A 70 -26.68 -34.64 -6.55
N PRO A 71 -25.65 -34.89 -7.38
CA PRO A 71 -24.27 -34.67 -6.96
C PRO A 71 -23.95 -33.20 -6.66
N ILE A 72 -24.55 -32.25 -7.37
CA ILE A 72 -24.40 -30.81 -7.09
C ILE A 72 -24.92 -30.50 -5.67
N GLN A 73 -26.07 -31.02 -5.28
CA GLN A 73 -26.65 -30.82 -3.94
C GLN A 73 -25.78 -31.43 -2.82
N VAL A 74 -25.23 -32.64 -3.03
CA VAL A 74 -24.35 -33.27 -2.03
C VAL A 74 -23.08 -32.44 -1.80
N VAL A 75 -22.50 -31.89 -2.87
CA VAL A 75 -21.34 -31.01 -2.78
C VAL A 75 -21.72 -29.67 -2.14
N ASP A 76 -22.85 -29.08 -2.54
CA ASP A 76 -23.41 -27.86 -1.97
C ASP A 76 -23.62 -27.99 -0.45
N ASP A 77 -24.23 -29.09 0.01
CA ASP A 77 -24.42 -29.39 1.42
C ASP A 77 -23.09 -29.58 2.18
N THR A 78 -22.11 -30.23 1.56
CA THR A 78 -20.79 -30.46 2.15
C THR A 78 -20.04 -29.14 2.34
N ILE A 79 -20.07 -28.27 1.32
CA ILE A 79 -19.43 -26.97 1.39
C ILE A 79 -20.20 -26.06 2.36
N CYS A 80 -21.53 -26.10 2.39
CA CYS A 80 -22.34 -25.39 3.38
C CYS A 80 -21.95 -25.75 4.82
N LYS A 81 -21.80 -27.06 5.11
CA LYS A 81 -21.32 -27.53 6.41
C LYS A 81 -19.89 -27.07 6.70
N GLY A 82 -19.02 -27.06 5.67
CA GLY A 82 -17.66 -26.53 5.78
C GLY A 82 -17.63 -25.04 6.15
N ILE A 83 -18.46 -24.23 5.49
CA ILE A 83 -18.64 -22.81 5.81
C ILE A 83 -19.17 -22.65 7.24
N ASP A 84 -20.15 -23.44 7.67
CA ASP A 84 -20.68 -23.39 9.04
C ASP A 84 -19.61 -23.72 10.10
N VAL A 85 -18.75 -24.70 9.82
CA VAL A 85 -17.62 -25.06 10.70
C VAL A 85 -16.56 -23.95 10.72
N LEU A 86 -16.26 -23.34 9.57
CA LEU A 86 -15.34 -22.21 9.46
C LEU A 86 -15.86 -20.99 10.24
N GLN A 87 -17.14 -20.66 10.10
CA GLN A 87 -17.77 -19.56 10.86
C GLN A 87 -17.75 -19.81 12.37
N LYS A 88 -17.88 -21.07 12.81
CA LYS A 88 -17.79 -21.44 14.24
C LYS A 88 -16.36 -21.39 14.79
N LYS A 89 -15.35 -21.77 13.99
CA LYS A 89 -13.94 -21.80 14.41
C LYS A 89 -13.24 -20.45 14.26
N VAL A 90 -13.70 -19.59 13.36
CA VAL A 90 -13.07 -18.29 13.06
C VAL A 90 -14.13 -17.18 13.08
N PRO A 91 -14.54 -16.72 14.28
CA PRO A 91 -15.58 -15.67 14.42
C PRO A 91 -15.16 -14.31 13.81
N ILE A 92 -13.86 -14.08 13.58
CA ILE A 92 -13.31 -12.90 12.87
C ILE A 92 -13.85 -12.75 11.44
N VAL A 93 -14.33 -13.84 10.81
CA VAL A 93 -14.94 -13.78 9.46
C VAL A 93 -16.31 -13.07 9.45
N LYS A 94 -16.94 -12.90 10.62
CA LYS A 94 -18.19 -12.12 10.77
C LYS A 94 -17.96 -10.62 10.99
N GLU A 95 -16.73 -10.20 11.28
CA GLU A 95 -16.45 -8.79 11.53
C GLU A 95 -16.19 -8.03 10.22
N PRO A 96 -16.78 -6.84 10.05
CA PRO A 96 -16.59 -6.04 8.85
C PRO A 96 -15.11 -5.67 8.68
N PRO A 97 -14.52 -5.82 7.48
CA PRO A 97 -13.10 -5.57 7.22
C PRO A 97 -12.64 -4.12 7.50
N SER A 98 -13.57 -3.18 7.75
CA SER A 98 -13.27 -1.81 8.15
C SER A 98 -12.50 -1.72 9.47
N GLN A 99 -12.81 -2.57 10.47
CA GLN A 99 -12.14 -2.53 11.77
C GLN A 99 -10.72 -3.16 11.73
N ILE A 100 -10.50 -4.11 10.82
CA ILE A 100 -9.19 -4.76 10.63
C ILE A 100 -8.21 -3.80 9.93
N ILE A 101 -8.67 -3.05 8.94
CA ILE A 101 -7.86 -2.05 8.24
C ILE A 101 -7.50 -0.89 9.17
N GLU A 102 -8.43 -0.45 10.02
CA GLU A 102 -8.16 0.59 11.01
C GLU A 102 -7.13 0.11 12.04
N THR A 103 -7.30 -1.10 12.60
CA THR A 103 -6.34 -1.70 13.54
C THR A 103 -4.95 -1.92 12.91
N ALA A 104 -4.90 -2.35 11.64
CA ALA A 104 -3.66 -2.52 10.91
C ALA A 104 -2.99 -1.17 10.59
N LYS A 105 -3.75 -0.14 10.21
CA LYS A 105 -3.24 1.22 10.02
C LYS A 105 -2.69 1.79 11.32
N THR A 106 -3.39 1.62 12.44
CA THR A 106 -2.95 2.09 13.75
C THR A 106 -1.66 1.40 14.18
N LYS A 107 -1.54 0.07 14.00
CA LYS A 107 -0.29 -0.66 14.29
C LYS A 107 0.87 -0.28 13.37
N VAL A 108 0.64 -0.04 12.08
CA VAL A 108 1.68 0.43 11.16
C VAL A 108 2.11 1.86 11.49
N THR A 109 1.18 2.72 11.93
CA THR A 109 1.47 4.09 12.36
C THR A 109 2.24 4.11 13.69
N GLU A 110 1.93 3.20 14.61
CA GLU A 110 2.64 3.04 15.89
C GLU A 110 4.05 2.46 15.69
N LEU A 111 4.19 1.45 14.81
CA LEU A 111 5.49 0.89 14.43
C LEU A 111 6.36 1.89 13.67
N SER A 112 5.77 2.70 12.78
CA SER A 112 6.52 3.74 12.06
C SER A 112 6.96 4.86 12.99
N ALA A 113 6.13 5.30 13.94
CA ALA A 113 6.52 6.29 14.95
C ALA A 113 7.66 5.77 15.84
N SER A 114 7.59 4.52 16.30
CA SER A 114 8.64 3.88 17.10
C SER A 114 9.96 3.72 16.32
N THR A 115 9.88 3.31 15.06
CA THR A 115 11.05 3.13 14.18
C THR A 115 11.69 4.47 13.81
N VAL A 116 10.91 5.51 13.53
CA VAL A 116 11.42 6.86 13.24
C VAL A 116 12.14 7.43 14.46
N GLY A 117 11.62 7.24 15.67
CA GLY A 117 12.29 7.65 16.91
C GLY A 117 13.64 6.95 17.14
N GLN A 118 13.72 5.66 16.81
CA GLN A 118 14.98 4.91 16.90
C GLN A 118 16.01 5.39 15.86
N VAL A 119 15.61 5.61 14.61
CA VAL A 119 16.50 6.12 13.55
C VAL A 119 17.00 7.51 13.90
N HIS A 120 16.15 8.39 14.42
CA HIS A 120 16.57 9.74 14.83
C HIS A 120 17.57 9.71 16.00
N THR A 121 17.36 8.80 16.96
CA THR A 121 18.28 8.59 18.08
C THR A 121 19.64 8.06 17.61
N ILE A 122 19.66 7.10 16.69
CA ILE A 122 20.89 6.54 16.10
C ILE A 122 21.62 7.61 15.30
N ALA A 123 20.92 8.37 14.48
CA ALA A 123 21.50 9.45 13.68
C ALA A 123 22.16 10.53 14.57
N ASN A 124 21.48 10.98 15.63
CA ASN A 124 22.03 11.97 16.55
C ASN A 124 23.25 11.43 17.32
N LYS A 125 23.18 10.18 17.80
CA LYS A 125 24.34 9.52 18.43
C LYS A 125 25.52 9.40 17.47
N SER A 126 25.26 9.02 16.22
CA SER A 126 26.28 8.90 15.19
C SER A 126 26.92 10.25 14.86
N TRP A 127 26.12 11.31 14.73
CA TRP A 127 26.61 12.67 14.50
C TRP A 127 27.48 13.17 15.64
N LYS A 128 27.03 12.99 16.88
CA LYS A 128 27.81 13.35 18.08
C LYS A 128 29.13 12.60 18.14
N LYS A 129 29.12 11.29 17.85
CA LYS A 129 30.35 10.48 17.87
C LYS A 129 31.30 10.86 16.74
N ALA A 130 30.79 11.15 15.55
CA ALA A 130 31.61 11.63 14.44
C ALA A 130 32.27 12.98 14.77
N ASN A 131 31.51 13.92 15.35
CA ASN A 131 32.06 15.22 15.77
C ASN A 131 33.09 15.08 16.91
N GLU A 132 32.85 14.19 17.86
CA GLU A 132 33.82 13.85 18.91
C GLU A 132 35.10 13.28 18.31
N VAL A 133 35.01 12.34 17.36
CA VAL A 133 36.19 11.74 16.71
C VAL A 133 36.97 12.79 15.92
N LEU A 134 36.30 13.67 15.18
CA LEU A 134 36.94 14.74 14.41
C LEU A 134 37.70 15.73 15.31
N SER A 135 37.16 16.04 16.50
CA SER A 135 37.78 17.00 17.42
C SER A 135 38.82 16.39 18.38
N SER A 136 38.63 15.14 18.80
CA SER A 136 39.47 14.50 19.82
C SER A 136 40.56 13.58 19.25
N THR A 137 40.43 13.10 18.01
CA THR A 137 41.43 12.21 17.41
C THR A 137 42.56 13.02 16.80
N HIS A 138 43.79 12.56 16.97
CA HIS A 138 44.99 13.17 16.39
C HIS A 138 44.82 13.49 14.88
N TYR A 139 44.36 12.53 14.08
CA TYR A 139 44.12 12.74 12.65
C TYR A 139 42.99 13.73 12.34
N GLY A 140 41.94 13.76 13.17
CA GLY A 140 40.84 14.72 13.02
C GLY A 140 41.30 16.15 13.30
N ASN A 141 42.10 16.34 14.35
CA ASN A 141 42.67 17.64 14.71
C ASN A 141 43.64 18.15 13.62
N VAL A 142 44.48 17.28 13.07
CA VAL A 142 45.34 17.62 11.92
C VAL A 142 44.49 18.06 10.72
N ALA A 143 43.41 17.35 10.39
CA ALA A 143 42.52 17.74 9.29
C ALA A 143 41.83 19.09 9.53
N LEU A 144 41.35 19.35 10.76
CA LEU A 144 40.73 20.62 11.14
C LEU A 144 41.74 21.78 11.05
N SER A 145 42.95 21.61 11.60
CA SER A 145 43.99 22.64 11.54
C SER A 145 44.45 22.94 10.11
N GLY A 146 44.47 21.93 9.22
CA GLY A 146 44.75 22.11 7.80
C GLY A 146 43.66 22.90 7.08
N PHE A 147 42.40 22.64 7.40
CA PHE A 147 41.26 23.41 6.88
C PHE A 147 41.30 24.86 7.36
N ASP A 148 41.54 25.11 8.64
CA ASP A 148 41.64 26.47 9.21
C ASP A 148 42.80 27.25 8.57
N SER A 149 43.96 26.61 8.39
CA SER A 149 45.11 27.22 7.72
C SER A 149 44.81 27.53 6.25
N ALA A 150 44.09 26.65 5.55
CA ALA A 150 43.70 26.86 4.16
C ALA A 150 42.67 27.98 4.02
N SER A 151 41.69 28.06 4.93
CA SER A 151 40.70 29.16 4.97
C SER A 151 41.39 30.49 5.20
N ASN A 152 42.28 30.58 6.18
CA ASN A 152 43.04 31.81 6.47
C ASN A 152 43.95 32.22 5.29
N THR A 153 44.50 31.24 4.56
CA THR A 153 45.28 31.52 3.34
C THR A 153 44.38 32.00 2.21
N ALA A 154 43.18 31.43 2.07
CA ALA A 154 42.20 31.86 1.09
C ALA A 154 41.71 33.29 1.37
N ASP A 155 41.46 33.63 2.63
CA ASP A 155 41.12 34.99 3.06
C ASP A 155 42.24 35.98 2.68
N HIS A 156 43.51 35.60 2.88
CA HIS A 156 44.64 36.43 2.44
C HIS A 156 44.67 36.66 0.92
N TYR A 157 44.31 35.65 0.12
CA TYR A 157 44.19 35.80 -1.33
C TYR A 157 42.99 36.66 -1.73
N ILE A 158 41.88 36.57 -1.01
CA ILE A 158 40.72 37.45 -1.22
C ILE A 158 41.11 38.90 -0.96
N ASP A 159 41.77 39.19 0.16
CA ASP A 159 42.22 40.56 0.50
C ASP A 159 43.25 41.10 -0.49
N TYR A 160 44.08 40.23 -1.09
CA TYR A 160 45.07 40.63 -2.09
C TYR A 160 44.47 40.95 -3.47
N TYR A 161 43.48 40.17 -3.90
CA TYR A 161 42.86 40.32 -5.23
C TYR A 161 41.61 41.21 -5.21
N LEU A 162 40.99 41.38 -4.06
CA LEU A 162 39.81 42.23 -3.82
C LEU A 162 40.04 43.13 -2.59
N PRO A 163 41.11 43.97 -2.59
CA PRO A 163 41.30 44.94 -1.52
C PRO A 163 40.09 45.88 -1.48
N ALA A 164 39.63 46.22 -0.28
CA ALA A 164 38.56 47.20 -0.14
C ALA A 164 39.00 48.53 -0.79
N ASP A 165 38.22 49.03 -1.74
CA ASP A 165 38.46 50.33 -2.37
C ASP A 165 38.51 51.40 -1.27
N GLU A 166 39.48 52.34 -1.37
CA GLU A 166 39.75 53.38 -0.37
C GLU A 166 38.58 54.34 -0.09
N GLU A 167 37.42 54.15 -0.71
CA GLU A 167 36.22 54.95 -0.48
C GLU A 167 35.34 54.47 0.71
N GLU A 168 35.67 53.36 1.37
CA GLU A 168 34.92 52.88 2.56
C GLU A 168 35.71 52.80 3.89
N VAL A 169 36.80 53.57 4.06
CA VAL A 169 37.49 53.73 5.37
C VAL A 169 37.31 55.15 5.92
N LYS A 170 36.07 55.63 5.98
CA LYS A 170 35.71 56.86 6.73
C LYS A 170 34.38 56.77 7.47
N CYS A 171 34.07 55.62 8.06
CA CYS A 171 32.92 55.51 8.97
C CYS A 171 33.11 54.45 10.07
N SER A 172 34.23 54.44 10.80
CA SER A 172 34.29 53.63 12.04
C SER A 172 35.28 54.05 13.12
N SER A 173 35.97 55.20 13.04
CA SER A 173 36.82 55.62 14.18
C SER A 173 37.13 57.12 14.22
N THR A 174 36.17 57.90 14.73
CA THR A 174 36.37 58.98 15.72
C THR A 174 35.03 59.30 16.39
N SER A 175 34.77 58.65 17.52
CA SER A 175 34.10 59.23 18.70
C SER A 175 35.11 59.19 19.83
#